data_AF-A0A7C3GUN6-F1
#
_entry.id   AF-A0A7C3GUN6-F1
#
_cell.length_a   1.000
_cell.length_b   1.000
_cell.length_c   1.000
_cell.angle_alpha   90.00
_cell.angle_beta   90.00
_cell.angle_gamma   90.00
#
_symmetry.space_group_name_H-M   'P 1'
#
loop_
_entity.id
_entity.type
_entity.pdbx_description
1 polymer ?
#
loop_
_entity_poly.entity_id
_entity_poly.type
_entity_poly.pdbx_seq_one_letter_code
_entity_poly.pdbx_strand_id
1 'polypeptide(L)'
;MSNEFLHTFDREEADLISHSGKAVIEKTIQIPLLSINRIVGDHFSQCPNFVSLDTEGLDECILKSFNFSKYRPEIMCLECVDFSNHVEDATNLEITKLMEKQGYMAYASTHINTIFVDSEKWKNRNK
;
A
#
# COMPACT_ATOMS: atom_id res chain seq x y z
N MET A 1 5.87 7.30 -16.83
CA MET A 1 5.76 6.53 -18.08
C MET A 1 4.73 7.22 -18.97
N SER A 2 4.70 6.92 -20.27
CA SER A 2 3.69 7.45 -21.20
C SER A 2 2.27 6.93 -20.95
N ASN A 3 2.15 5.91 -20.10
CA ASN A 3 0.90 5.45 -19.52
C ASN A 3 0.89 5.87 -18.05
N GLU A 4 -0.17 6.56 -17.64
CA GLU A 4 -0.36 7.11 -16.29
C GLU A 4 -0.53 6.04 -15.20
N PHE A 5 -0.81 4.78 -15.58
CA PHE A 5 -0.96 3.66 -14.65
C PHE A 5 0.29 2.78 -14.51
N LEU A 6 1.42 3.21 -15.09
CA LEU A 6 2.66 2.43 -15.10
C LEU A 6 3.83 3.25 -14.53
N HIS A 7 3.57 4.20 -13.64
CA HIS A 7 4.66 4.88 -12.95
C HIS A 7 5.35 3.87 -12.02
N THR A 8 6.66 4.01 -11.82
CA THR A 8 7.37 3.11 -10.89
C THR A 8 8.62 3.81 -10.37
N PHE A 9 9.01 3.43 -9.16
CA PHE A 9 10.30 3.79 -8.57
C PHE A 9 11.41 2.80 -8.95
N ASP A 10 11.05 1.65 -9.52
CA ASP A 10 11.99 0.62 -9.96
C ASP A 10 12.46 0.91 -11.39
N ARG A 11 13.78 1.14 -11.52
CA ARG A 11 14.41 1.42 -12.80
C ARG A 11 14.35 0.21 -13.73
N GLU A 12 14.58 -0.99 -13.21
CA GLU A 12 14.61 -2.21 -13.99
C GLU A 12 13.21 -2.53 -14.53
N GLU A 13 12.18 -2.37 -13.71
CA GLU A 13 10.78 -2.51 -14.13
C GLU A 13 10.41 -1.51 -15.24
N ALA A 14 10.76 -0.22 -15.06
CA ALA A 14 10.50 0.80 -16.06
C ALA A 14 11.17 0.47 -17.41
N ASP A 15 12.42 0.01 -17.36
CA ASP A 15 13.15 -0.41 -18.56
C ASP A 15 12.48 -1.65 -19.19
N LEU A 16 12.08 -2.67 -18.41
CA LEU A 16 11.37 -3.85 -18.93
C LEU A 16 10.05 -3.49 -19.63
N ILE A 17 9.23 -2.64 -19.01
CA ILE A 17 7.99 -2.13 -19.60
C ILE A 17 8.30 -1.41 -20.92
N SER A 18 9.34 -0.58 -20.94
CA SER A 18 9.75 0.16 -22.14
C SER A 18 10.20 -0.76 -23.27
N HIS A 19 11.00 -1.78 -22.98
CA HIS A 19 11.46 -2.75 -23.97
C HIS A 19 10.33 -3.62 -24.52
N SER A 20 9.30 -3.88 -23.71
CA SER A 20 8.11 -4.65 -24.14
C SER A 20 7.20 -3.88 -25.11
N GLY A 21 7.41 -2.57 -25.27
CA GLY A 21 6.57 -1.70 -26.11
C GLY A 21 5.24 -1.30 -25.49
N LYS A 22 4.97 -1.67 -24.23
CA LYS A 22 3.72 -1.34 -23.52
C LYS A 22 3.59 0.14 -23.13
N ALA A 23 4.70 0.79 -22.80
CA ALA A 23 4.78 2.22 -22.52
C ALA A 23 6.21 2.71 -22.77
N VAL A 24 6.45 4.02 -22.77
CA VAL A 24 7.78 4.60 -22.92
C VAL A 24 8.14 5.41 -21.68
N ILE A 25 9.42 5.42 -21.31
CA ILE A 25 9.94 6.32 -20.27
C ILE A 25 9.96 7.75 -20.82
N GLU A 26 8.96 8.56 -20.45
CA GLU A 26 8.89 9.96 -20.87
C GLU A 26 9.83 10.87 -20.07
N LYS A 27 9.98 10.59 -18.77
CA LYS A 27 10.74 11.43 -17.84
C LYS A 27 11.19 10.61 -16.64
N THR A 28 12.38 10.93 -16.14
CA THR A 28 12.86 10.52 -14.82
C THR A 28 12.98 11.78 -13.96
N ILE A 29 12.35 11.77 -12.78
CA ILE A 29 12.42 12.85 -11.80
C ILE A 29 12.94 12.31 -10.47
N GLN A 30 13.69 13.13 -9.76
CA GLN A 30 14.00 12.87 -8.36
C GLN A 30 12.97 13.57 -7.49
N ILE A 31 12.39 12.83 -6.55
CA ILE A 31 11.42 13.33 -5.59
C ILE A 31 11.82 12.96 -4.17
N PRO A 32 11.64 13.87 -3.19
CA PRO A 32 11.95 13.57 -1.80
C PRO A 32 10.91 12.58 -1.24
N LEU A 33 11.40 11.53 -0.57
CA LEU A 33 10.53 10.58 0.13
C LEU A 33 10.27 11.04 1.56
N LEU A 34 9.01 10.92 1.99
CA LEU A 34 8.57 11.22 3.34
C LEU A 34 8.06 9.94 3.99
N SER A 35 8.33 9.77 5.29
CA SER A 35 7.75 8.65 6.03
C SER A 35 6.26 8.88 6.27
N ILE A 36 5.47 7.80 6.23
CA ILE A 36 4.03 7.87 6.47
C ILE A 36 3.69 8.47 7.85
N ASN A 37 4.51 8.18 8.86
CA ASN A 37 4.35 8.75 10.21
C ASN A 37 4.53 10.27 10.24
N ARG A 38 5.42 10.80 9.40
CA ARG A 38 5.61 12.24 9.23
C ARG A 38 4.43 12.84 8.49
N ILE A 39 3.96 12.22 7.41
CA ILE A 39 2.78 12.68 6.67
C ILE A 39 1.57 12.80 7.61
N VAL A 40 1.30 11.75 8.41
CA VAL A 40 0.18 11.77 9.36
C VAL A 40 0.40 12.84 10.43
N GLY A 41 1.62 12.97 10.98
CA GLY A 41 1.91 13.93 12.04
C GLY A 41 1.90 15.40 11.61
N ASP A 42 2.35 15.69 10.38
CA ASP A 42 2.51 17.04 9.86
C ASP A 42 1.18 17.59 9.28
N HIS A 43 0.32 16.71 8.77
CA HIS A 43 -0.88 17.12 8.00
C HIS A 43 -2.22 16.80 8.66
N PHE A 44 -2.26 15.97 9.72
CA PHE A 44 -3.51 15.62 10.37
C PHE A 44 -3.47 15.95 11.87
N SER A 45 -4.54 16.58 12.37
CA SER A 45 -4.73 16.83 13.80
C SER A 45 -5.07 15.55 14.59
N GLN A 46 -5.59 14.53 13.91
CA GLN A 46 -5.96 13.22 14.44
C GLN A 46 -5.58 12.14 13.43
N CYS A 47 -5.46 10.89 13.87
CA CYS A 47 -5.19 9.82 12.93
C CYS A 47 -6.33 9.70 11.89
N PRO A 48 -6.05 9.61 10.58
CA PRO A 48 -7.08 9.42 9.57
C PRO A 48 -7.82 8.10 9.81
N ASN A 49 -9.15 8.14 9.71
CA ASN A 49 -9.98 6.93 9.87
C ASN A 49 -9.80 5.94 8.72
N PHE A 50 -9.52 6.45 7.51
CA PHE A 50 -9.34 5.66 6.31
C PHE A 50 -8.00 5.99 5.65
N VAL A 51 -7.23 4.95 5.32
CA VAL A 51 -5.98 5.06 4.56
C VAL A 51 -6.07 4.12 3.37
N SER A 52 -5.88 4.64 2.17
CA SER A 52 -5.69 3.83 0.96
C SER A 52 -4.24 3.95 0.53
N LEU A 53 -3.56 2.82 0.35
CA LEU A 53 -2.21 2.78 -0.19
C LEU A 53 -2.25 2.12 -1.58
N ASP A 54 -1.60 2.82 -2.50
CA ASP A 54 -1.28 2.43 -3.87
C ASP A 54 -0.01 3.22 -4.18
N THR A 55 1.14 2.57 -3.99
CA THR A 55 2.44 3.26 -3.99
C THR A 55 3.47 2.64 -4.94
N GLU A 56 2.98 2.05 -6.03
CA GLU A 56 3.81 1.47 -7.10
C GLU A 56 4.88 0.52 -6.53
N GLY A 57 4.46 -0.37 -5.63
CA GLY A 57 5.31 -1.39 -5.00
C GLY A 57 5.95 -1.04 -3.65
N LEU A 58 5.69 0.14 -3.08
CA LEU A 58 6.26 0.55 -1.78
C LEU A 58 5.37 0.25 -0.56
N ASP A 59 4.20 -0.36 -0.78
CA ASP A 59 3.15 -0.55 0.21
C ASP A 59 3.64 -1.31 1.44
N GLU A 60 4.33 -2.42 1.23
CA GLU A 60 4.87 -3.24 2.30
C GLU A 60 5.92 -2.49 3.14
N CYS A 61 6.81 -1.72 2.50
CA CYS A 61 7.79 -0.88 3.17
C CYS A 61 7.12 0.20 4.02
N ILE A 62 6.07 0.83 3.49
CA ILE A 62 5.28 1.82 4.20
C ILE A 62 4.65 1.18 5.44
N LEU A 63 3.99 0.04 5.29
CA LEU A 63 3.34 -0.67 6.39
C LEU A 63 4.33 -1.12 7.47
N LYS A 64 5.49 -1.67 7.08
CA LYS A 64 6.57 -2.04 8.04
C LYS A 64 7.07 -0.85 8.84
N SER A 65 7.08 0.35 8.25
CA SER A 65 7.50 1.59 8.91
C SER A 65 6.37 2.29 9.69
N PHE A 66 5.11 1.90 9.48
CA PHE A 66 3.93 2.58 10.02
C PHE A 66 3.83 2.37 11.53
N ASN A 67 3.68 3.45 12.30
CA ASN A 67 3.53 3.36 13.75
C ASN A 67 2.07 3.13 14.15
N PHE A 68 1.61 1.89 14.06
CA PHE A 68 0.25 1.46 14.42
C PHE A 68 -0.14 1.66 15.90
N SER A 69 0.85 1.91 16.77
CA SER A 69 0.59 2.23 18.19
C SER A 69 0.22 3.70 18.39
N LYS A 70 0.74 4.59 17.53
CA LYS A 70 0.49 6.04 17.59
C LYS A 70 -0.63 6.46 16.66
N TYR A 71 -0.62 5.93 15.44
CA TYR A 71 -1.58 6.23 14.39
C TYR A 71 -2.31 4.93 14.05
N ARG A 72 -3.61 4.87 14.31
CA ARG A 72 -4.40 3.65 14.15
C ARG A 72 -5.65 3.90 13.31
N PRO A 73 -5.50 3.90 11.97
CA PRO A 73 -6.63 4.00 11.06
C PRO A 73 -7.65 2.90 11.35
N GLU A 74 -8.93 3.19 11.13
CA GLU A 74 -10.01 2.23 11.35
C GLU A 74 -10.12 1.27 10.18
N ILE A 75 -9.79 1.78 9.00
CA ILE A 75 -9.92 1.09 7.73
C ILE A 75 -8.65 1.35 6.92
N MET A 76 -8.07 0.29 6.37
CA MET A 76 -6.95 0.37 5.43
C MET A 76 -7.30 -0.38 4.14
N CYS A 77 -7.19 0.29 3.00
CA CYS A 77 -7.31 -0.33 1.68
C CYS A 77 -5.91 -0.48 1.12
N LEU A 78 -5.50 -1.72 0.86
CA LEU A 78 -4.15 -2.06 0.46
C LEU A 78 -4.19 -2.86 -0.84
N GLU A 79 -3.31 -2.53 -1.76
CA GLU A 79 -3.01 -3.39 -2.89
C GLU A 79 -2.24 -4.61 -2.37
N CYS A 80 -2.81 -5.81 -2.56
CA CYS A 80 -2.20 -7.05 -2.09
C CYS A 80 -1.80 -8.00 -3.22
N VAL A 81 -1.95 -7.59 -4.48
CA VAL A 81 -1.58 -8.41 -5.65
C VAL A 81 -0.13 -8.23 -6.01
N ASP A 82 0.53 -9.32 -6.36
CA ASP A 82 1.84 -9.30 -6.99
C ASP A 82 1.67 -9.39 -8.52
N PHE A 83 2.09 -8.37 -9.26
CA PHE A 83 2.12 -8.41 -10.72
C PHE A 83 3.41 -9.05 -11.27
N SER A 84 4.37 -9.40 -10.41
CA SER A 84 5.52 -10.20 -10.81
C SER A 84 5.05 -11.65 -11.04
N ASN A 85 5.27 -12.18 -12.24
CA ASN A 85 4.77 -13.47 -12.72
C ASN A 85 5.40 -14.71 -12.03
N HIS A 86 5.79 -14.62 -10.76
CA HIS A 86 6.37 -15.72 -10.01
C HIS A 86 5.76 -15.79 -8.61
N VAL A 87 4.78 -16.69 -8.47
CA VAL A 87 4.09 -17.11 -7.24
C VAL A 87 2.96 -16.16 -6.82
N GLU A 88 1.75 -16.45 -7.29
CA GLU A 88 0.48 -15.77 -6.97
C GLU A 88 0.13 -15.66 -5.47
N ASP A 89 0.95 -16.19 -4.56
CA ASP A 89 0.60 -16.41 -3.15
C ASP A 89 1.52 -15.74 -2.11
N ALA A 90 2.70 -15.22 -2.47
CA ALA A 90 3.69 -14.82 -1.46
C ALA A 90 3.46 -13.41 -0.88
N THR A 91 3.33 -12.38 -1.72
CA THR A 91 3.23 -10.97 -1.29
C THR A 91 1.88 -10.66 -0.66
N ASN A 92 0.80 -11.24 -1.21
CA ASN A 92 -0.55 -11.22 -0.63
C ASN A 92 -0.53 -11.73 0.82
N LEU A 93 0.26 -12.77 1.08
CA LEU A 93 0.41 -13.39 2.38
C LEU A 93 1.24 -12.52 3.35
N GLU A 94 2.25 -11.78 2.87
CA GLU A 94 3.07 -10.93 3.74
C GLU A 94 2.31 -9.70 4.24
N ILE A 95 1.64 -8.95 3.35
CA ILE A 95 0.81 -7.80 3.75
C ILE A 95 -0.32 -8.26 4.67
N THR A 96 -1.01 -9.35 4.30
CA THR A 96 -2.10 -9.89 5.14
C THR A 96 -1.59 -10.30 6.53
N LYS A 97 -0.50 -11.06 6.62
CA LYS A 97 0.11 -11.44 7.91
C LYS A 97 0.56 -10.22 8.72
N LEU A 98 1.12 -9.21 8.06
CA LEU A 98 1.54 -7.98 8.71
C LEU A 98 0.32 -7.27 9.33
N MET A 99 -0.77 -7.13 8.58
CA MET A 99 -2.00 -6.50 9.06
C MET A 99 -2.65 -7.29 10.21
N GLU A 100 -2.73 -8.62 10.10
CA GLU A 100 -3.20 -9.50 11.17
C GLU A 100 -2.38 -9.33 12.45
N LYS A 101 -1.04 -9.27 12.33
CA LYS A 101 -0.13 -9.03 13.46
C LYS A 101 -0.38 -7.68 14.13
N GLN A 102 -0.82 -6.67 13.38
CA GLN A 102 -1.17 -5.35 13.91
C GLN A 102 -2.60 -5.24 14.46
N GLY A 103 -3.36 -6.35 14.45
CA GLY A 103 -4.72 -6.43 14.98
C GLY A 103 -5.80 -6.01 13.98
N TYR A 104 -5.48 -5.98 12.69
CA TYR A 104 -6.47 -5.78 11.63
C TYR A 104 -6.96 -7.11 11.08
N MET A 105 -8.16 -7.11 10.51
CA MET A 105 -8.72 -8.28 9.83
C MET A 105 -9.20 -7.89 8.43
N ALA A 106 -9.03 -8.80 7.47
CA ALA A 106 -9.57 -8.62 6.13
C ALA A 106 -11.11 -8.62 6.20
N TYR A 107 -11.73 -7.57 5.67
CA TYR A 107 -13.17 -7.36 5.63
C TYR A 107 -13.75 -7.71 4.26
N ALA A 108 -13.12 -7.22 3.20
CA ALA A 108 -13.53 -7.45 1.82
C ALA A 108 -12.31 -7.41 0.89
N SER A 109 -12.39 -8.08 -0.25
CA SER A 109 -11.35 -8.06 -1.28
C SER A 109 -11.98 -7.90 -2.66
N THR A 110 -11.28 -7.20 -3.54
CA THR A 110 -11.64 -6.97 -4.94
C THR A 110 -10.75 -7.76 -5.91
N HIS A 111 -10.06 -8.77 -5.41
CA HIS A 111 -8.95 -9.48 -6.05
C HIS A 111 -7.68 -8.65 -6.25
N ILE A 112 -7.77 -7.32 -6.39
CA ILE A 112 -6.62 -6.40 -6.46
C ILE A 112 -6.36 -5.80 -5.08
N ASN A 113 -7.36 -5.09 -4.56
CA ASN A 113 -7.29 -4.43 -3.27
C ASN A 113 -8.01 -5.24 -2.19
N THR A 114 -7.42 -5.28 -1.00
CA THR A 114 -8.05 -5.83 0.20
C THR A 114 -8.30 -4.72 1.22
N ILE A 115 -9.53 -4.67 1.71
CA ILE A 115 -9.96 -3.76 2.78
C ILE A 115 -9.76 -4.47 4.11
N PHE A 116 -8.91 -3.90 4.94
CA PHE A 116 -8.66 -4.29 6.32
C PHE A 116 -9.37 -3.34 7.28
N VAL A 117 -9.91 -3.89 8.36
CA VAL A 117 -10.54 -3.11 9.44
C VAL A 117 -9.88 -3.42 10.77
N ASP A 118 -9.81 -2.44 11.65
CA ASP A 118 -9.37 -2.66 13.02
C ASP A 118 -10.33 -3.61 13.73
N SER A 119 -9.80 -4.76 14.19
CA SER A 119 -10.63 -5.85 14.71
C SER A 119 -11.41 -5.44 15.96
N GLU A 120 -10.82 -4.61 16.83
CA GLU A 120 -11.43 -4.22 18.10
C GLU A 120 -12.49 -3.14 17.90
N LYS A 121 -12.22 -2.13 17.07
CA LYS A 121 -13.21 -1.12 16.69
C LYS A 121 -14.39 -1.76 15.96
N TRP A 122 -14.12 -2.70 15.04
CA TRP A 122 -15.18 -3.41 14.33
C TRP A 122 -16.10 -4.20 15.28
N LYS A 123 -15.55 -4.93 16.25
CA LYS A 123 -16.34 -5.67 17.24
C LYS A 123 -17.21 -4.76 18.10
N ASN A 124 -16.72 -3.55 18.41
CA ASN A 124 -17.41 -2.60 19.28
C ASN A 124 -18.28 -1.56 18.52
N ARG A 125 -18.43 -1.67 17.20
CA ARG A 125 -19.12 -0.68 16.35
C ARG A 125 -20.58 -0.38 16.70
N ASN A 126 -21.23 -1.27 17.44
CA ASN A 126 -22.66 -1.18 17.81
C ASN A 126 -22.87 -0.84 19.30
N LYS A 127 -21.80 -0.51 20.04
CA LYS A 127 -21.90 -0.02 21.42
C LYS A 127 -21.86 1.49 21.43
#